data_AF-A0A8T5RXZ5-F1
#
_entry.id   AF-A0A8T5RXZ5-F1
#
_cell.length_a   1.000
_cell.length_b   1.000
_cell.length_c   1.000
_cell.angle_alpha   90.00
_cell.angle_beta   90.00
_cell.angle_gamma   90.00
#
_symmetry.space_group_name_H-M   'P 1'
#
loop_
_entity.id
_entity.type
_entity.pdbx_description
1 polymer ?
#
loop_
_entity_poly.entity_id
_entity_poly.type
_entity_poly.pdbx_seq_one_letter_code
_entity_poly.pdbx_strand_id
1 'polypeptide(L)' 'MKSSLLSYMAQTEESKKEEYAKEFMAEEGLKGKARRIKIMKIIETVGYDKRKIKTALARSTLADRIQHD' A
#
# COMPACT_ATOMS: atom_id res chain seq x y z
N MET A 1 -8.87 30.43 -0.32
CA MET A 1 -9.62 29.41 0.44
C MET A 1 -9.59 27.98 -0.14
N LYS A 2 -9.29 27.74 -1.43
CA LYS A 2 -9.25 26.36 -1.99
C LYS A 2 -8.11 25.45 -1.46
N SER A 3 -7.02 26.03 -0.94
CA SER A 3 -5.81 25.30 -0.54
C SER A 3 -5.99 24.42 0.72
N SER A 4 -6.77 24.86 1.73
CA SER A 4 -6.84 24.11 3.00
C SER A 4 -7.74 22.87 2.93
N LEU A 5 -8.76 22.86 2.05
CA LEU A 5 -9.66 21.72 1.83
C LEU A 5 -8.93 20.54 1.15
N LEU A 6 -8.09 20.83 0.16
CA LEU A 6 -7.27 19.83 -0.52
C LEU A 6 -6.29 19.14 0.43
N SER A 7 -5.68 19.91 1.33
CA SER A 7 -4.77 19.38 2.36
C SER A 7 -5.49 18.45 3.35
N TYR A 8 -6.70 18.83 3.79
CA TYR A 8 -7.48 18.04 4.74
C TYR A 8 -7.97 16.72 4.13
N MET A 9 -8.47 16.75 2.89
CA MET A 9 -8.89 15.52 2.18
C MET A 9 -7.71 14.60 1.89
N ALA A 10 -6.55 15.14 1.51
CA ALA A 10 -5.34 14.35 1.30
C ALA A 10 -4.86 13.65 2.58
N GLN A 11 -4.92 14.34 3.74
CA GLN A 11 -4.62 13.72 5.03
C GLN A 11 -5.56 12.55 5.33
N THR A 12 -6.86 12.69 5.05
CA THR A 12 -7.82 11.59 5.29
C THR A 12 -7.57 10.37 4.41
N GLU A 13 -7.19 10.56 3.14
CA GLU A 13 -6.90 9.44 2.24
C GLU A 13 -5.56 8.78 2.56
N GLU A 14 -4.53 9.55 2.93
CA GLU A 14 -3.26 9.01 3.38
C GLU A 14 -3.43 8.13 4.64
N SER A 15 -4.20 8.60 5.62
CA SER A 15 -4.50 7.84 6.84
C SER A 15 -5.27 6.56 6.54
N LYS A 16 -6.29 6.59 5.67
CA LYS A 16 -7.04 5.38 5.26
C LYS A 16 -6.15 4.35 4.59
N LYS A 17 -5.28 4.78 3.66
CA LYS A 17 -4.30 3.89 3.01
C LYS A 17 -3.38 3.24 4.04
N GLU A 18 -2.88 4.02 5.00
CA GLU A 18 -1.97 3.51 6.02
C GLU A 18 -2.66 2.51 6.96
N GLU A 19 -3.88 2.81 7.41
CA GLU A 19 -4.68 1.93 8.27
C GLU A 19 -4.99 0.60 7.58
N TYR A 20 -5.51 0.65 6.36
CA TYR A 20 -5.77 -0.55 5.58
C TYR A 20 -4.48 -1.37 5.36
N ALA A 21 -3.36 -0.71 5.05
CA ALA A 21 -2.09 -1.40 4.87
C ALA A 21 -1.63 -2.11 6.16
N LYS A 22 -1.89 -1.54 7.34
CA LYS A 22 -1.59 -2.19 8.64
C LYS A 22 -2.46 -3.42 8.87
N GLU A 23 -3.76 -3.32 8.62
CA GLU A 23 -4.70 -4.43 8.75
C GLU A 23 -4.35 -5.58 7.80
N PHE A 24 -4.18 -5.27 6.52
CA PHE A 24 -3.75 -6.24 5.52
C PHE A 24 -2.45 -6.95 5.93
N MET A 25 -1.47 -6.19 6.44
CA MET A 25 -0.22 -6.77 6.91
C MET A 25 -0.43 -7.69 8.11
N ALA A 26 -1.28 -7.32 9.07
CA ALA A 26 -1.58 -8.15 10.22
C ALA A 26 -2.25 -9.48 9.81
N GLU A 27 -3.23 -9.42 8.90
CA GLU A 27 -3.94 -10.59 8.39
C GLU A 27 -3.03 -11.55 7.61
N GLU A 28 -2.09 -11.02 6.83
CA GLU A 28 -1.16 -11.81 6.02
C GLU A 28 0.13 -12.18 6.78
N GLY A 29 0.23 -11.84 8.08
CA GLY A 29 1.42 -12.12 8.90
C GLY A 29 2.68 -11.34 8.48
N LEU A 30 2.51 -10.21 7.80
CA LEU A 30 3.58 -9.39 7.24
C LEU A 30 4.01 -8.31 8.25
N LYS A 31 5.31 -8.00 8.26
CA LYS A 31 5.88 -6.94 9.11
C LYS A 31 6.86 -6.07 8.32
N GLY A 32 7.18 -4.90 8.89
CA GLY A 32 8.23 -4.00 8.40
C GLY A 32 7.73 -2.77 7.63
N LYS A 33 8.39 -1.63 7.88
CA LYS A 33 8.03 -0.32 7.30
C LYS A 33 8.09 -0.30 5.77
N ALA A 34 9.16 -0.86 5.19
CA ALA A 34 9.33 -0.91 3.74
C ALA A 34 8.18 -1.65 3.04
N ARG A 35 7.72 -2.75 3.65
CA ARG A 35 6.61 -3.55 3.13
C ARG A 35 5.29 -2.79 3.20
N ARG A 36 5.04 -2.05 4.30
CA ARG A 36 3.89 -1.16 4.42
C ARG A 36 3.86 -0.09 3.33
N ILE A 37 4.99 0.60 3.11
CA ILE A 37 5.13 1.61 2.06
C ILE A 37 4.85 0.99 0.68
N LYS A 38 5.37 -0.21 0.41
CA LYS A 38 5.12 -0.93 -0.85
C LYS A 38 3.63 -1.25 -1.02
N ILE A 39 2.94 -1.70 0.03
CA ILE A 39 1.49 -1.97 0.00
C ILE A 39 0.70 -0.68 -0.24
N MET A 40 1.04 0.43 0.40
CA MET A 40 0.39 1.73 0.16
C MET A 40 0.50 2.16 -1.31
N LYS A 41 1.68 2.00 -1.94
CA LYS A 41 1.87 2.26 -3.38
C LYS A 41 1.05 1.34 -4.27
N ILE A 42 0.91 0.07 -3.88
CA ILE A 42 0.07 -0.89 -4.59
C ILE A 42 -1.40 -0.45 -4.51
N ILE A 43 -1.87 -0.03 -3.33
CA ILE A 43 -3.23 0.48 -3.11
C ILE A 43 -3.53 1.68 -4.02
N GLU A 44 -2.58 2.60 -4.17
CA GLU A 44 -2.72 3.74 -5.10
C GLU A 44 -2.94 3.31 -6.55
N THR A 45 -2.44 2.13 -6.92
CA THR A 45 -2.52 1.60 -8.29
C THR A 45 -3.75 0.73 -8.53
N VAL A 46 -4.12 -0.12 -7.56
CA VAL A 46 -5.15 -1.15 -7.74
C VAL A 46 -6.41 -0.93 -6.88
N GLY A 47 -6.41 0.08 -6.01
CA GLY A 47 -7.43 0.32 -5.00
C GLY A 47 -7.36 -0.65 -3.82
N TYR A 48 -8.41 -0.65 -2.99
CA TYR A 48 -8.53 -1.44 -1.75
C TYR A 48 -9.00 -2.90 -2.00
N ASP A 49 -8.76 -3.45 -3.18
CA ASP A 49 -9.10 -4.84 -3.50
C ASP A 49 -8.01 -5.79 -2.97
N LYS A 50 -8.33 -6.50 -1.89
CA LYS A 50 -7.40 -7.43 -1.22
C LYS A 50 -6.78 -8.45 -2.18
N ARG A 51 -7.54 -8.99 -3.15
CA ARG A 51 -7.02 -9.99 -4.10
C ARG A 51 -6.00 -9.35 -5.04
N LYS A 52 -6.31 -8.17 -5.59
CA LYS A 52 -5.38 -7.43 -6.46
C LYS A 52 -4.10 -7.02 -5.73
N ILE A 53 -4.23 -6.59 -4.47
CA ILE A 53 -3.08 -6.22 -3.63
C ILE A 53 -2.17 -7.44 -3.41
N LYS A 54 -2.73 -8.60 -3.06
CA LYS A 54 -1.94 -9.85 -2.92
C LYS A 54 -1.19 -10.19 -4.22
N THR A 55 -1.88 -10.18 -5.35
CA THR A 55 -1.28 -10.49 -6.65
C THR A 55 -0.17 -9.52 -7.01
N ALA A 56 -0.39 -8.21 -6.83
CA ALA A 56 0.61 -7.19 -7.10
C ALA A 56 1.83 -7.31 -6.16
N LEU A 57 1.60 -7.57 -4.87
CA LEU A 57 2.67 -7.75 -3.89
C LEU A 57 3.53 -8.97 -4.23
N ALA A 58 2.92 -10.12 -4.54
CA ALA A 58 3.64 -11.33 -4.95
C ALA A 58 4.48 -11.12 -6.21
N ARG A 59 3.93 -10.43 -7.23
CA ARG A 59 4.67 -10.09 -8.46
C ARG A 59 5.85 -9.17 -8.18
N SER A 60 5.68 -8.17 -7.31
CA SER A 60 6.76 -7.25 -6.95
C SER A 60 7.91 -7.97 -6.25
N THR A 61 7.64 -9.02 -5.46
CA THR A 61 8.67 -9.81 -4.81
C THR A 61 9.37 -10.82 -5.73
N LEU A 62 8.74 -11.19 -6.85
CA LEU A 62 9.38 -12.01 -7.88
C LEU A 62 10.36 -11.18 -8.72
N ALA A 63 9.97 -9.96 -9.10
CA ALA A 63 10.83 -9.05 -9.85
C ALA A 63 12.13 -8.74 -9.07
N ASP A 64 12.01 -8.52 -7.76
CA ASP A 64 13.16 -8.30 -6.88
C ASP A 64 14.14 -9.51 -6.84
N ARG A 65 13.69 -10.74 -7.15
CA ARG A 65 14.59 -11.92 -7.20
C ARG A 65 15.31 -12.08 -8.54
N ILE A 66 14.65 -11.74 -9.65
CA ILE A 66 15.21 -11.91 -11.00
C ILE A 66 16.34 -10.89 -11.27
N GLN A 67 16.33 -9.73 -10.61
CA GLN A 67 17.38 -8.71 -10.78
C GLN A 67 18.69 -9.01 -10.04
N HIS A 68 18.75 -10.07 -9.24
CA HIS A 68 19.93 -10.43 -8.45
C HIS A 68 20.74 -11.61 -9.04
N ASP A 69 20.31 -12.17 -10.17
CA ASP A 69 21.07 -13.14 -10.99
C ASP A 69 21.70 -12.44 -12.19
#